data_AF-G0EQH6-F1
#
_entry.id   AF-G0EQH6-F1
#
_cell.length_a   1.000
_cell.length_b   1.000
_cell.length_c   1.000
_cell.angle_alpha   90.00
_cell.angle_beta   90.00
_cell.angle_gamma   90.00
#
_symmetry.space_group_name_H-M   'P 1'
#
loop_
_entity.id
_entity.type
_entity.pdbx_description
1 polymer ?
#
loop_
_entity_poly.entity_id
_entity_poly.type
_entity_poly.pdbx_seq_one_letter_code
_entity_poly.pdbx_strand_id
1 'polypeptide(L)'
;MNKRLNNIDFLKIIFNFGIIYGHILQHYLIPQFKEYKTLFNYTSYSYGYMCEFLFIISGYFLFKELNKNDTRTFIIKKIQRLWPIFAFSIFITYILSRFSLSSWTDINVIPELLFLNRAIIYDIPVVVGIAWYVGALFWSSIFYFIISKIFEKKAIYIIYLITFFSYMILFSKVYLYSEPRVFNSFITFLC
;
A
#
# COMPACT_ATOMS: atom_id res chain seq x y z
N MET A 1 -11.39 22.38 14.59
CA MET A 1 -12.04 21.08 14.87
C MET A 1 -12.08 20.26 13.57
N ASN A 2 -11.26 19.21 13.43
CA ASN A 2 -11.30 18.37 12.22
C ASN A 2 -12.57 17.53 12.26
N LYS A 3 -13.56 17.82 11.40
CA LYS A 3 -14.77 17.00 11.27
C LYS A 3 -14.35 15.59 10.81
N ARG A 4 -14.60 14.58 11.64
CA ARG A 4 -14.36 13.18 11.28
C ARG A 4 -15.29 12.81 10.12
N LEU A 5 -14.71 12.26 9.06
CA LEU A 5 -15.44 11.88 7.85
C LEU A 5 -15.83 10.41 7.95
N ASN A 6 -16.92 10.12 8.68
CA ASN A 6 -17.36 8.76 9.00
C ASN A 6 -17.52 7.89 7.75
N ASN A 7 -18.00 8.46 6.63
CA ASN A 7 -18.15 7.74 5.37
C ASN A 7 -16.79 7.24 4.82
N ILE A 8 -15.74 8.05 4.96
CA ILE A 8 -14.38 7.67 4.53
C ILE A 8 -13.83 6.59 5.47
N ASP A 9 -14.09 6.70 6.77
CA ASP A 9 -13.66 5.68 7.73
C ASP A 9 -14.38 4.34 7.49
N PHE A 10 -15.67 4.37 7.14
CA PHE A 10 -16.44 3.19 6.72
C PHE A 10 -15.87 2.55 5.44
N LEU A 11 -15.54 3.34 4.42
CA LEU A 11 -14.91 2.84 3.20
C LEU A 11 -13.55 2.17 3.46
N LYS A 12 -12.71 2.76 4.33
CA LYS A 12 -11.45 2.13 4.73
C LYS A 12 -11.66 0.76 5.36
N ILE A 13 -12.70 0.60 6.18
CA ILE A 13 -13.04 -0.69 6.79
C ILE A 13 -13.39 -1.71 5.70
N ILE A 14 -14.27 -1.35 4.75
CA ILE A 14 -14.65 -2.22 3.63
C ILE A 14 -13.42 -2.63 2.82
N PHE A 15 -12.58 -1.67 2.43
CA PHE A 15 -11.38 -1.94 1.63
C PHE A 15 -10.39 -2.84 2.38
N ASN A 16 -10.16 -2.60 3.67
CA ASN A 16 -9.30 -3.47 4.48
C ASN A 16 -9.83 -4.91 4.55
N PHE A 17 -11.13 -5.10 4.76
CA PHE A 17 -11.71 -6.46 4.77
C PHE A 17 -11.58 -7.14 3.40
N GLY A 18 -11.81 -6.42 2.32
CA GLY A 18 -11.64 -6.95 0.96
C GLY A 18 -10.18 -7.35 0.68
N ILE A 19 -9.20 -6.54 1.09
CA ILE A 19 -7.77 -6.85 0.94
C ILE A 19 -7.38 -8.09 1.76
N ILE A 20 -7.83 -8.17 3.01
CA ILE A 20 -7.60 -9.34 3.87
C ILE A 20 -8.17 -10.60 3.23
N TYR A 21 -9.41 -10.53 2.75
CA TYR A 21 -10.04 -11.63 2.03
C TYR A 21 -9.24 -12.05 0.78
N GLY A 22 -8.78 -11.08 -0.01
CA GLY A 22 -7.92 -11.33 -1.17
C GLY A 22 -6.63 -12.06 -0.83
N HIS A 23 -5.94 -11.66 0.26
CA HIS A 23 -4.72 -12.35 0.71
C HIS A 23 -4.99 -13.75 1.26
N ILE A 24 -6.11 -13.96 1.97
CA ILE A 24 -6.53 -15.30 2.41
C ILE A 24 -6.76 -16.20 1.20
N LEU A 25 -7.49 -15.69 0.20
CA LEU A 25 -7.78 -16.40 -1.03
C LEU A 25 -6.48 -16.76 -1.77
N GLN A 26 -5.60 -15.78 -1.99
CA GLN A 26 -4.36 -15.93 -2.76
C GLN A 26 -3.34 -16.86 -2.09
N HIS A 27 -3.06 -16.67 -0.80
CA HIS A 27 -1.94 -17.33 -0.13
C HIS A 27 -2.31 -18.59 0.63
N TYR A 28 -3.60 -18.79 0.95
CA TYR A 28 -4.04 -19.95 1.76
C TYR A 28 -5.01 -20.85 1.02
N LEU A 29 -6.06 -20.30 0.39
CA LEU A 29 -7.09 -21.13 -0.25
C LEU A 29 -6.65 -21.69 -1.60
N ILE A 30 -6.12 -20.86 -2.51
CA ILE A 30 -5.71 -21.32 -3.85
C ILE A 30 -4.64 -22.42 -3.82
N PRO A 31 -3.59 -22.37 -2.97
CA PRO A 31 -2.61 -23.45 -2.90
C PRO A 31 -3.20 -24.80 -2.46
N GLN A 32 -4.31 -24.77 -1.70
CA GLN A 32 -4.95 -25.97 -1.15
C GLN A 32 -6.12 -26.47 -2.02
N PHE A 33 -6.84 -25.55 -2.67
CA PHE A 33 -8.09 -25.82 -3.37
C PHE A 33 -8.11 -25.11 -4.73
N LYS A 34 -7.93 -25.89 -5.81
CA LYS A 34 -7.82 -25.35 -7.18
C LYS A 34 -9.11 -24.69 -7.68
N GLU A 35 -10.26 -25.05 -7.12
CA GLU A 35 -11.59 -24.53 -7.44
C GLU A 35 -11.68 -23.02 -7.19
N TYR A 36 -10.92 -22.51 -6.22
CA TYR A 36 -10.86 -21.07 -5.91
C TYR A 36 -10.08 -20.26 -6.93
N LYS A 37 -9.34 -20.90 -7.85
CA LYS A 37 -8.58 -20.20 -8.89
C LYS A 37 -9.50 -19.42 -9.83
N THR A 38 -10.66 -19.99 -10.19
CA THR A 38 -11.65 -19.29 -11.03
C THR A 38 -12.21 -18.08 -10.31
N LEU A 39 -12.58 -18.22 -9.03
CA LEU A 39 -13.08 -17.10 -8.23
C LEU A 39 -12.03 -16.00 -8.07
N PHE A 40 -10.77 -16.38 -7.80
CA PHE A 40 -9.66 -15.43 -7.69
C PHE A 40 -9.46 -14.65 -8.99
N ASN A 41 -9.49 -15.31 -10.14
CA ASN A 41 -9.35 -14.66 -11.45
C ASN A 41 -10.39 -13.56 -11.73
N TYR A 42 -11.60 -13.67 -11.17
CA TYR A 42 -12.64 -12.65 -11.30
C TYR A 42 -12.55 -11.54 -10.25
N THR A 43 -11.85 -11.80 -9.14
CA THR A 43 -11.88 -10.92 -7.97
C THR A 43 -10.54 -10.28 -7.63
N SER A 44 -9.43 -10.77 -8.20
CA SER A 44 -8.06 -10.31 -7.94
C SER A 44 -7.88 -8.81 -8.20
N TYR A 45 -8.42 -8.34 -9.32
CA TYR A 45 -8.46 -6.93 -9.71
C TYR A 45 -9.07 -6.04 -8.60
N SER A 46 -10.18 -6.48 -8.01
CA SER A 46 -10.92 -5.71 -7.02
C SER A 46 -10.09 -5.44 -5.76
N TYR A 47 -9.24 -6.37 -5.33
CA TYR A 47 -8.39 -6.19 -4.15
C TYR A 47 -7.24 -5.21 -4.42
N GLY A 48 -6.65 -5.27 -5.62
CA GLY A 48 -5.63 -4.31 -6.06
C GLY A 48 -6.17 -2.89 -6.06
N TYR A 49 -7.36 -2.67 -6.63
CA TYR A 49 -8.02 -1.37 -6.61
C TYR A 49 -8.36 -0.90 -5.18
N MET A 50 -8.75 -1.80 -4.27
CA MET A 50 -8.97 -1.43 -2.86
C MET A 50 -7.70 -0.90 -2.20
N CYS A 51 -6.53 -1.50 -2.49
CA CYS A 51 -5.23 -0.99 -2.03
C CYS A 51 -4.95 0.42 -2.61
N GLU A 52 -5.23 0.64 -3.89
CA GLU A 52 -5.06 1.95 -4.54
C GLU A 52 -5.97 3.01 -3.92
N PHE A 53 -7.24 2.68 -3.64
CA PHE A 53 -8.15 3.59 -2.96
C PHE A 53 -7.65 4.00 -1.57
N LEU A 54 -7.00 3.09 -0.84
CA LEU A 54 -6.40 3.44 0.46
C LEU A 54 -5.22 4.43 0.30
N PHE A 55 -4.42 4.31 -0.77
CA PHE A 55 -3.40 5.32 -1.10
C PHE A 55 -4.04 6.66 -1.45
N ILE A 56 -5.08 6.68 -2.29
CA ILE A 56 -5.80 7.91 -2.67
C ILE A 56 -6.38 8.61 -1.44
N ILE A 57 -7.06 7.87 -0.57
CA ILE A 57 -7.61 8.38 0.68
C ILE A 57 -6.50 8.95 1.56
N SER A 58 -5.36 8.26 1.65
CA SER A 58 -4.22 8.73 2.43
C SER A 58 -3.62 10.02 1.87
N GLY A 59 -3.52 10.13 0.54
CA GLY A 59 -3.12 11.34 -0.17
C GLY A 59 -4.08 12.51 0.11
N TYR A 60 -5.39 12.28 0.06
CA TYR A 60 -6.38 13.31 0.42
C TYR A 60 -6.16 13.88 1.83
N PHE A 61 -5.91 13.03 2.82
CA PHE A 61 -5.61 13.49 4.17
C PHE A 61 -4.23 14.17 4.27
N LEU A 62 -3.24 13.73 3.50
CA LEU A 62 -1.95 14.39 3.40
C LEU A 62 -2.11 15.84 2.94
N PHE A 63 -2.86 16.10 1.87
CA PHE A 63 -3.09 17.45 1.35
C PHE A 63 -3.74 18.39 2.38
N LYS A 64 -4.62 17.85 3.25
CA LYS A 64 -5.22 18.62 4.35
C LYS A 64 -4.24 18.96 5.48
N GLU A 65 -3.11 18.28 5.56
CA GLU A 65 -2.08 18.44 6.60
C GLU A 65 -0.89 19.31 6.15
N LEU A 66 -0.70 19.53 4.84
CA LEU A 66 0.48 20.21 4.26
C LEU A 66 0.76 21.60 4.86
N ASN A 67 -0.29 22.38 5.09
CA ASN A 67 -0.14 23.76 5.60
C ASN A 67 -0.14 23.86 7.13
N LYS A 68 -0.34 22.74 7.85
CA LYS A 68 -0.58 22.76 9.30
C LYS A 68 0.66 22.47 10.15
N ASN A 69 1.69 21.85 9.59
CA ASN A 69 2.86 21.41 10.33
C ASN A 69 4.16 21.84 9.62
N ASP A 70 5.24 21.95 10.39
CA ASP A 70 6.62 21.93 9.90
C ASP A 70 7.06 20.49 9.55
N THR A 71 8.13 20.37 8.77
CA THR A 71 8.63 19.09 8.26
C THR A 71 8.98 18.11 9.38
N ARG A 72 9.63 18.57 10.45
CA ARG A 72 10.03 17.70 11.56
C ARG A 72 8.81 17.16 12.29
N THR A 73 7.86 18.03 12.66
CA THR A 73 6.62 17.60 13.32
C THR A 73 5.80 16.66 12.43
N PHE A 74 5.76 16.90 11.13
CA PHE A 74 5.07 16.01 10.19
C PHE A 74 5.68 14.60 10.19
N ILE A 75 7.01 14.48 10.07
CA ILE A 75 7.70 13.19 10.06
C ILE A 75 7.49 12.46 11.39
N ILE A 76 7.68 13.14 12.52
CA ILE A 76 7.51 12.54 13.86
C ILE A 76 6.08 12.02 14.03
N LYS A 77 5.06 12.79 13.64
CA LYS A 77 3.65 12.35 13.70
C LYS A 77 3.39 11.11 12.84
N LYS A 78 4.02 11.01 11.67
CA LYS A 78 3.89 9.81 10.82
C LYS A 78 4.57 8.60 11.45
N ILE A 79 5.78 8.76 11.99
CA ILE A 79 6.49 7.68 12.71
C ILE A 79 5.66 7.21 13.91
N GLN A 80 5.22 8.12 14.77
CA GLN A 80 4.40 7.79 15.95
C GLN A 80 3.09 7.08 15.59
N ARG A 81 2.54 7.34 14.41
CA ARG A 81 1.31 6.70 13.94
C ARG A 81 1.55 5.31 13.33
N LEU A 82 2.57 5.17 12.48
CA LEU A 82 2.78 3.96 11.69
C LEU A 82 3.70 2.94 12.38
N TRP A 83 4.73 3.43 13.06
CA TRP A 83 5.78 2.58 13.62
C TRP A 83 5.29 1.62 14.71
N PRO A 84 4.43 2.01 15.69
CA PRO A 84 4.00 1.08 16.74
C PRO A 84 3.24 -0.12 16.19
N ILE A 85 2.32 0.11 15.25
CA ILE A 85 1.52 -0.96 14.62
C ILE A 85 2.43 -1.85 13.78
N PHE A 86 3.37 -1.24 13.06
CA PHE A 86 4.26 -1.98 12.18
C PHE A 86 5.26 -2.84 12.98
N ALA A 87 5.91 -2.27 14.00
CA ALA A 87 6.76 -3.01 14.93
C ALA A 87 6.00 -4.15 15.63
N PHE A 88 4.75 -3.89 16.05
CA PHE A 88 3.89 -4.93 16.63
C PHE A 88 3.62 -6.06 15.64
N SER A 89 3.35 -5.77 14.36
CA SER A 89 3.13 -6.82 13.35
C SER A 89 4.37 -7.69 13.11
N ILE A 90 5.57 -7.08 13.11
CA ILE A 90 6.84 -7.81 13.02
C ILE A 90 7.03 -8.71 14.25
N PHE A 91 6.78 -8.16 15.44
CA PHE A 91 6.89 -8.90 16.69
C PHE A 91 5.93 -10.10 16.76
N ILE A 92 4.67 -9.92 16.35
CA ILE A 92 3.71 -11.03 16.27
C ILE A 92 4.16 -12.07 15.23
N THR A 93 4.64 -11.65 14.06
CA THR A 93 5.15 -12.57 13.03
C THR A 93 6.33 -13.39 13.55
N TYR A 94 7.23 -12.76 14.31
CA TYR A 94 8.34 -13.43 15.00
C TYR A 94 7.86 -14.44 16.05
N ILE A 95 6.85 -14.11 16.86
CA ILE A 95 6.29 -15.07 17.82
C ILE A 95 5.67 -16.26 17.08
N LEU A 96 4.86 -16.01 16.06
CA LEU A 96 4.19 -17.05 15.28
C LEU A 96 5.17 -18.00 14.59
N SER A 97 6.35 -17.52 14.18
CA SER A 97 7.36 -18.39 13.59
C SER A 97 7.96 -19.38 14.59
N ARG A 98 7.98 -19.05 15.90
CA ARG A 98 8.38 -20.01 16.95
C ARG A 98 7.40 -21.18 17.11
N PHE A 99 6.17 -21.03 16.63
CA PHE A 99 5.15 -22.08 16.61
C PHE A 99 5.00 -22.74 15.23
N SER A 100 5.93 -22.52 14.30
CA SER A 100 5.84 -23.02 12.90
C SER A 100 4.61 -22.51 12.13
N LEU A 101 3.99 -21.42 12.57
CA LEU A 101 2.84 -20.78 11.91
C LEU A 101 3.26 -19.70 10.90
N SER A 102 4.55 -19.34 10.88
CA SER A 102 5.15 -18.41 9.94
C SER A 102 6.47 -19.00 9.42
N SER A 103 6.71 -18.88 8.12
CA SER A 103 7.90 -19.38 7.43
C SER A 103 9.15 -18.52 7.67
N TRP A 104 9.02 -17.40 8.40
CA TRP A 104 10.12 -16.47 8.61
C TRP A 104 10.95 -16.81 9.86
N THR A 105 12.23 -17.10 9.67
CA THR A 105 13.14 -17.56 10.72
C THR A 105 14.29 -16.60 11.04
N ASP A 106 14.49 -15.58 10.21
CA ASP A 106 15.62 -14.63 10.35
C ASP A 106 15.35 -13.54 11.39
N ILE A 107 16.34 -12.69 11.66
CA ILE A 107 16.24 -11.59 12.63
C ILE A 107 16.50 -10.20 12.02
N ASN A 108 16.83 -10.14 10.72
CA ASN A 108 17.16 -8.89 10.03
C ASN A 108 15.92 -8.04 9.72
N VAL A 109 15.30 -7.51 10.78
CA VAL A 109 14.09 -6.68 10.75
C VAL A 109 14.39 -5.20 10.54
N ILE A 110 15.66 -4.80 10.59
CA ILE A 110 16.09 -3.39 10.55
C ILE A 110 15.55 -2.66 9.31
N PRO A 111 15.65 -3.20 8.09
CA PRO A 111 15.14 -2.50 6.91
C PRO A 111 13.62 -2.29 6.95
N GLU A 112 12.88 -3.20 7.59
CA GLU A 112 11.45 -3.02 7.77
C GLU A 112 11.16 -1.96 8.83
N LEU A 113 11.79 -2.02 10.00
CA LEU A 113 11.58 -1.03 11.06
C LEU A 113 11.88 0.42 10.62
N LEU A 114 12.70 0.58 9.57
CA LEU A 114 13.02 1.86 8.92
C LEU A 114 12.17 2.17 7.68
N PHE A 115 11.12 1.39 7.41
CA PHE A 115 10.22 1.55 6.26
C PHE A 115 10.91 1.42 4.89
N LEU A 116 12.06 0.75 4.80
CA LEU A 116 12.88 0.69 3.58
C LEU A 116 12.50 -0.47 2.64
N ASN A 117 12.05 -1.59 3.22
CA ASN A 117 11.76 -2.81 2.47
C ASN A 117 10.67 -2.59 1.40
N ARG A 118 10.99 -2.90 0.15
CA ARG A 118 10.14 -2.79 -1.07
C ARG A 118 9.60 -1.38 -1.41
N ALA A 119 9.77 -0.41 -0.51
CA ALA A 119 9.43 0.98 -0.75
C ALA A 119 10.61 1.73 -1.40
N ILE A 120 11.82 1.53 -0.88
CA ILE A 120 13.06 2.14 -1.40
C ILE A 120 14.00 1.06 -1.92
N ILE A 121 14.15 -0.04 -1.18
CA ILE A 121 15.08 -1.12 -1.53
C ILE A 121 14.27 -2.37 -1.86
N TYR A 122 14.33 -2.80 -3.12
CA TYR A 122 13.51 -3.90 -3.64
C TYR A 122 14.01 -5.28 -3.18
N ASP A 123 15.33 -5.46 -3.11
CA ASP A 123 15.97 -6.78 -2.99
C ASP A 123 16.26 -7.22 -1.54
N ILE A 124 15.40 -6.81 -0.61
CA ILE A 124 15.52 -7.18 0.82
C ILE A 124 14.46 -8.24 1.17
N PRO A 125 14.83 -9.32 1.89
CA PRO A 125 13.89 -10.32 2.39
C PRO A 125 12.74 -9.67 3.18
N VAL A 126 11.52 -10.10 2.90
CA VAL A 126 10.30 -9.58 3.55
C VAL A 126 10.00 -10.43 4.78
N VAL A 127 9.82 -9.77 5.92
CA VAL A 127 9.31 -10.35 7.15
C VAL A 127 7.78 -10.27 7.16
N VAL A 128 7.21 -9.10 6.82
CA VAL A 128 5.75 -8.90 6.82
C VAL A 128 5.25 -8.41 5.47
N GLY A 129 4.26 -9.12 4.90
CA GLY A 129 3.67 -8.80 3.59
C GLY A 129 3.06 -7.39 3.47
N ILE A 130 2.77 -6.70 4.59
CA ILE A 130 2.27 -5.33 4.59
C ILE A 130 3.38 -4.26 4.50
N ALA A 131 4.66 -4.66 4.62
CA ALA A 131 5.81 -3.76 4.68
C ALA A 131 5.90 -2.84 3.45
N TRP A 132 5.66 -3.39 2.25
CA TRP A 132 5.69 -2.61 1.01
C TRP A 132 4.68 -1.47 1.01
N TYR A 133 3.46 -1.72 1.52
CA TYR A 133 2.38 -0.74 1.55
C TYR A 133 2.68 0.37 2.56
N VAL A 134 3.04 -0.01 3.80
CA VAL A 134 3.34 0.97 4.87
C VAL A 134 4.57 1.80 4.51
N GLY A 135 5.61 1.15 3.96
CA GLY A 135 6.83 1.82 3.54
C GLY A 135 6.60 2.80 2.38
N ALA A 136 5.88 2.35 1.34
CA ALA A 136 5.52 3.22 0.22
C ALA A 136 4.68 4.41 0.70
N LEU A 137 3.72 4.18 1.60
CA LEU A 137 2.90 5.24 2.17
C LEU A 137 3.72 6.25 2.99
N PHE A 138 4.66 5.77 3.80
CA PHE A 138 5.52 6.63 4.63
C PHE A 138 6.41 7.53 3.77
N TRP A 139 7.19 6.94 2.86
CA TRP A 139 8.14 7.69 2.05
C TRP A 139 7.46 8.58 1.01
N SER A 140 6.39 8.12 0.36
CA SER A 140 5.61 8.97 -0.56
C SER A 140 5.00 10.16 0.17
N SER A 141 4.48 9.98 1.39
CA SER A 141 3.94 11.08 2.19
C SER A 141 4.99 12.13 2.52
N ILE A 142 6.19 11.71 2.89
CA ILE A 142 7.32 12.63 3.17
C ILE A 142 7.75 13.33 1.89
N PHE A 143 7.91 12.59 0.81
CA PHE A 143 8.32 13.12 -0.49
C PHE A 143 7.35 14.21 -1.00
N TYR A 144 6.05 13.92 -1.01
CA TYR A 144 5.04 14.90 -1.42
C TYR A 144 4.93 16.08 -0.46
N PHE A 145 5.12 15.86 0.84
CA PHE A 145 5.18 16.95 1.81
C PHE A 145 6.37 17.89 1.51
N ILE A 146 7.55 17.34 1.24
CA ILE A 146 8.75 18.13 0.91
C ILE A 146 8.54 18.93 -0.38
N ILE A 147 8.01 18.30 -1.45
CA ILE A 147 7.68 19.00 -2.70
C ILE A 147 6.74 20.17 -2.43
N SER A 148 5.73 19.98 -1.58
CA SER A 148 4.79 21.04 -1.23
C SER A 148 5.44 22.24 -0.54
N LYS A 149 6.49 22.01 0.26
CA LYS A 149 7.23 23.07 0.96
C LYS A 149 8.23 23.80 0.06
N ILE A 150 8.87 23.10 -0.88
CA ILE A 150 9.88 23.69 -1.76
C ILE A 150 9.22 24.51 -2.89
N PHE A 151 8.17 23.97 -3.51
CA PHE A 151 7.58 24.55 -4.72
C PHE A 151 6.29 25.31 -4.48
N GLU A 152 5.79 25.33 -3.25
CA GLU A 152 4.57 26.03 -2.81
C GLU A 152 3.41 25.87 -3.82
N LYS A 153 3.01 26.95 -4.51
CA LYS A 153 1.91 26.96 -5.48
C LYS A 153 2.17 26.08 -6.71
N LYS A 154 3.44 25.87 -7.09
CA LYS A 154 3.82 25.02 -8.22
C LYS A 154 3.84 23.53 -7.87
N ALA A 155 3.88 23.20 -6.58
CA ALA A 155 3.94 21.81 -6.11
C ALA A 155 2.79 20.97 -6.66
N ILE A 156 1.59 21.53 -6.76
CA ILE A 156 0.41 20.79 -7.22
C ILE A 156 0.59 20.26 -8.65
N TYR A 157 1.17 21.05 -9.57
CA TYR A 157 1.42 20.61 -10.94
C TYR A 157 2.48 19.51 -11.00
N ILE A 158 3.53 19.63 -10.18
CA ILE A 158 4.59 18.61 -10.09
C ILE A 158 4.00 17.29 -9.58
N ILE A 159 3.18 17.34 -8.53
CA ILE A 159 2.50 16.16 -7.98
C ILE A 159 1.57 15.55 -9.03
N TYR A 160 0.81 16.36 -9.77
CA TYR A 160 -0.04 15.85 -10.85
C TYR A 160 0.77 15.14 -11.93
N LEU A 161 1.90 15.71 -12.38
CA LEU A 161 2.78 15.08 -13.36
C LEU A 161 3.36 13.77 -12.84
N ILE A 162 3.86 13.73 -11.61
CA ILE A 162 4.41 12.51 -10.99
C ILE A 162 3.32 11.44 -10.90
N THR A 163 2.12 11.81 -10.46
CA THR A 163 0.98 10.89 -10.36
C THR A 163 0.58 10.35 -11.73
N PHE A 164 0.48 11.24 -12.73
CA PHE A 164 0.17 10.87 -14.12
C PHE A 164 1.19 9.89 -14.68
N PHE A 165 2.49 10.20 -14.59
CA PHE A 165 3.54 9.30 -15.06
C PHE A 165 3.58 7.98 -14.28
N SER A 166 3.28 8.00 -12.98
CA SER A 166 3.20 6.78 -12.17
C SER A 166 2.08 5.85 -12.67
N TYR A 167 0.89 6.39 -12.95
CA TYR A 167 -0.19 5.61 -13.55
C TYR A 167 0.13 5.17 -14.98
N MET A 168 0.77 6.00 -15.80
CA MET A 168 1.21 5.60 -17.13
C MET A 168 2.19 4.41 -17.08
N ILE A 169 3.15 4.42 -16.15
CA ILE A 169 4.07 3.29 -15.93
C ILE A 169 3.29 2.06 -15.44
N LEU A 170 2.34 2.24 -14.53
CA LEU A 170 1.51 1.16 -14.00
C LEU A 170 0.63 0.50 -15.06
N PHE A 171 0.07 1.28 -16.00
CA PHE A 171 -0.74 0.77 -17.10
C PHE A 171 0.10 0.21 -18.26
N SER A 172 1.30 0.76 -18.50
CA SER A 172 2.18 0.33 -19.60
C SER A 172 2.98 -0.92 -19.27
N LYS A 173 3.45 -1.06 -18.02
CA LYS A 173 3.86 -2.37 -17.55
C LYS A 173 2.57 -3.16 -17.36
N VAL A 174 2.49 -4.38 -17.88
CA VAL A 174 1.46 -5.35 -17.52
C VAL A 174 1.69 -5.76 -16.05
N TYR A 175 1.56 -4.81 -15.12
CA TYR A 175 1.89 -4.97 -13.70
C TYR A 175 0.80 -5.71 -12.93
N LEU A 176 -0.30 -6.02 -13.62
CA LEU A 176 -1.32 -6.95 -13.17
C LEU A 176 -0.89 -8.37 -13.57
N TYR A 177 0.02 -8.91 -12.77
CA TYR A 177 0.04 -10.32 -12.37
C TYR A 177 -0.33 -11.40 -13.41
N SER A 178 0.19 -11.43 -14.64
CA SER A 178 -0.16 -12.52 -15.58
C SER A 178 -1.68 -12.83 -15.56
N GLU A 179 -2.51 -11.78 -15.57
CA GLU A 179 -3.92 -11.88 -15.24
C GLU A 179 -4.77 -12.36 -16.43
N PRO A 180 -5.96 -12.96 -16.19
CA PRO A 180 -6.77 -13.57 -17.23
C PRO A 180 -7.29 -12.55 -18.25
N ARG A 181 -7.44 -13.03 -19.49
CA ARG A 181 -7.75 -12.36 -20.78
C ARG A 181 -8.88 -11.29 -20.82
N VAL A 182 -9.56 -10.98 -19.71
CA VAL A 182 -10.74 -10.10 -19.67
C VAL A 182 -10.39 -8.65 -19.99
N PHE A 183 -9.23 -8.15 -19.57
CA PHE A 183 -8.83 -6.78 -19.89
C PHE A 183 -8.39 -6.60 -21.35
N ASN A 184 -7.81 -7.64 -21.96
CA ASN A 184 -7.46 -7.62 -23.38
C ASN A 184 -8.70 -7.45 -24.26
N SER A 185 -9.84 -8.05 -23.91
CA SER A 185 -11.08 -7.91 -24.69
C SER A 185 -11.70 -6.51 -24.65
N PHE A 186 -11.51 -5.73 -23.58
CA PHE A 186 -12.09 -4.38 -23.49
C PHE A 186 -11.25 -3.35 -24.24
N ILE A 187 -9.92 -3.48 -24.21
CA ILE A 187 -9.01 -2.59 -24.97
C ILE A 187 -9.02 -2.95 -26.46
N THR A 188 -9.10 -4.23 -26.85
CA THR A 188 -9.27 -4.61 -28.27
C THR A 188 -10.64 -4.28 -28.85
N PHE A 189 -11.63 -3.93 -28.02
CA PHE A 189 -12.92 -3.42 -28.49
C PHE A 189 -12.90 -1.90 -28.74
N LEU A 190 -11.93 -1.19 -28.16
CA LEU A 190 -11.80 0.27 -28.23
C LEU A 190 -10.67 0.75 -29.16
N CYS A 191 -9.89 -0.16 -29.74
CA CYS A 191 -8.91 0.09 -30.80
C CYS A 191 -9.34 -0.64 -32.07
#